data_AF-F2Z917-F1
#
_entry.id   AF-F2Z917-F1
#
_cell.length_a   1.000
_cell.length_b   1.000
_cell.length_c   1.000
_cell.angle_alpha   90.00
_cell.angle_beta   90.00
_cell.angle_gamma   90.00
#
_symmetry.space_group_name_H-M   'P 1'
#
loop_
_entity.id
_entity.type
_entity.pdbx_description
1 polymer ?
#
loop_
_entity_poly.entity_id
_entity_poly.type
_entity_poly.pdbx_seq_one_letter_code
_entity_poly.pdbx_strand_id
1 'polypeptide(L)'
;DDGYPDVAVGAPQEDDLHGAIYIYNGRKTGLEQYFSQRIAGSALGNAFKMFGQSVSGGIDVDGNGYPDVAVGAFLSDSAVVLRTRAVVVVEATILLPPSVNRTHALCTENGQPAVCLKTSVCFQLHAKRVSGLIEILYNLTADVKHIEGLQSRFFFNTNGTELSNATAGSIKTRHGHMTCVTHLAFLRRDI
;
A
#
# COMPACT_ATOMS: atom_id res chain seq x y z
N ASP A 1 5.99 9.46 8.29
CA ASP A 1 6.73 10.73 8.40
C ASP A 1 6.53 11.48 7.10
N ASP A 2 5.35 12.07 6.97
CA ASP A 2 4.88 12.83 5.81
C ASP A 2 5.07 14.34 6.01
N GLY A 3 5.74 14.74 7.09
CA GLY A 3 6.09 16.12 7.42
C GLY A 3 5.03 16.88 8.23
N TYR A 4 3.93 16.25 8.62
CA TYR A 4 2.88 16.87 9.42
C TYR A 4 2.81 16.26 10.83
N PRO A 5 2.62 17.08 11.89
CA PRO A 5 2.40 16.54 13.22
C PRO A 5 1.08 15.78 13.32
N ASP A 6 1.13 14.60 13.91
CA ASP A 6 -0.02 13.74 14.20
C ASP A 6 -0.43 13.86 15.68
N VAL A 7 -1.66 13.48 16.02
CA VAL A 7 -2.15 13.47 17.41
C VAL A 7 -2.78 12.13 17.79
N ALA A 8 -2.64 11.77 19.06
CA ALA A 8 -3.33 10.64 19.67
C ALA A 8 -4.35 11.16 20.69
N VAL A 9 -5.59 10.65 20.62
CA VAL A 9 -6.70 11.05 21.50
C VAL A 9 -7.22 9.83 22.26
N GLY A 10 -7.32 9.93 23.58
CA GLY A 10 -7.79 8.85 24.44
C GLY A 10 -9.31 8.84 24.66
N ALA A 11 -9.88 7.65 24.69
CA ALA A 11 -11.27 7.37 25.03
C ALA A 11 -11.33 6.30 26.15
N PRO A 12 -10.91 6.62 27.38
CA PRO A 12 -10.67 5.62 28.43
C PRO A 12 -11.91 4.85 28.89
N GLN A 13 -13.10 5.43 28.77
CA GLN A 13 -14.35 4.79 29.20
C GLN A 13 -15.03 3.97 28.09
N GLU A 14 -14.47 3.96 26.88
CA GLU A 14 -15.02 3.23 25.75
C GLU A 14 -15.10 1.71 26.02
N ASP A 15 -16.08 1.05 25.39
CA ASP A 15 -16.33 -0.38 25.51
C ASP A 15 -16.38 -0.86 26.98
N ASP A 16 -17.23 -0.28 27.83
CA ASP A 16 -17.34 -0.67 29.25
C ASP A 16 -16.00 -0.56 30.03
N LEU A 17 -15.43 0.65 29.99
CA LEU A 17 -14.17 1.01 30.65
C LEU A 17 -12.94 0.26 30.13
N HIS A 18 -13.01 -0.51 29.04
CA HIS A 18 -11.80 -1.12 28.48
C HIS A 18 -10.87 -0.05 27.88
N GLY A 19 -11.47 0.96 27.25
CA GLY A 19 -10.78 2.13 26.73
C GLY A 19 -10.05 1.89 25.41
N ALA A 20 -9.79 2.99 24.70
CA ALA A 20 -9.10 3.02 23.43
C ALA A 20 -8.29 4.32 23.25
N ILE A 21 -7.37 4.31 22.28
CA ILE A 21 -6.81 5.53 21.70
C ILE A 21 -7.09 5.59 20.19
N TYR A 22 -7.14 6.81 19.68
CA TYR A 22 -7.36 7.12 18.27
C TYR A 22 -6.21 7.96 17.75
N ILE A 23 -5.65 7.57 16.61
CA ILE A 23 -4.60 8.32 15.91
C ILE A 23 -5.26 9.14 14.80
N TYR A 24 -4.98 10.44 14.79
CA TYR A 24 -5.41 11.36 13.75
C TYR A 24 -4.17 11.94 13.08
N ASN A 25 -4.08 11.78 11.76
CA ASN A 25 -2.94 12.30 11.02
C ASN A 25 -3.13 13.77 10.67
N GLY A 26 -2.03 14.53 10.74
CA GLY A 26 -1.97 15.89 10.24
C GLY A 26 -1.87 15.92 8.71
N ARG A 27 -2.37 16.98 8.10
CA ARG A 27 -2.15 17.32 6.70
C ARG A 27 -1.90 18.81 6.53
N LYS A 28 -1.54 19.20 5.31
CA LYS A 28 -1.44 20.61 4.89
C LYS A 28 -2.70 21.42 5.22
N THR A 29 -3.87 20.80 5.16
CA THR A 29 -5.17 21.43 5.40
C THR A 29 -5.61 21.43 6.86
N GLY A 30 -4.78 20.91 7.78
CA GLY A 30 -5.12 20.73 9.19
C GLY A 30 -5.21 19.25 9.58
N LEU A 31 -5.90 18.97 10.67
CA LEU A 31 -6.09 17.61 11.16
C LEU A 31 -7.14 16.87 10.30
N GLU A 32 -6.88 15.60 9.99
CA GLU A 32 -7.88 14.75 9.33
C GLU A 32 -9.14 14.60 10.20
N GLN A 33 -10.31 14.63 9.56
CA GLN A 33 -11.59 14.49 10.27
C GLN A 33 -11.78 13.08 10.85
N TYR A 34 -11.24 12.06 10.17
CA TYR A 34 -11.37 10.67 10.56
C TYR A 34 -10.04 10.16 11.10
N PHE A 35 -10.11 9.31 12.12
CA PHE A 35 -8.93 8.63 12.66
C PHE A 35 -8.36 7.68 11.60
N SER A 36 -7.04 7.57 11.55
CA SER A 36 -6.35 6.60 10.69
C SER A 36 -6.19 5.25 11.38
N GLN A 37 -6.19 5.23 12.71
CA GLN A 37 -6.07 4.02 13.50
C GLN A 37 -6.80 4.15 14.83
N ARG A 38 -7.52 3.10 15.22
CA ARG A 38 -8.06 2.90 16.58
C ARG A 38 -7.33 1.75 17.23
N ILE A 39 -6.92 1.92 18.48
CA ILE A 39 -6.25 0.89 19.27
C ILE A 39 -7.02 0.71 20.57
N ALA A 40 -7.80 -0.37 20.66
CA ALA A 40 -8.51 -0.74 21.88
C ALA A 40 -7.56 -1.45 22.84
N GLY A 41 -7.66 -1.16 24.14
CA GLY A 41 -6.87 -1.84 25.17
C GLY A 41 -7.10 -3.36 25.15
N SER A 42 -8.34 -3.78 24.92
CA SER A 42 -8.73 -5.20 24.81
C SER A 42 -8.04 -5.96 23.67
N ALA A 43 -7.61 -5.29 22.60
CA ALA A 43 -6.94 -5.90 21.47
C ALA A 43 -5.47 -6.29 21.77
N LEU A 44 -4.92 -5.83 22.89
CA LEU A 44 -3.51 -6.04 23.28
C LEU A 44 -3.29 -7.31 24.10
N GLY A 45 -4.31 -8.17 24.22
CA GLY A 45 -4.24 -9.47 24.92
C GLY A 45 -4.41 -9.39 26.43
N ASN A 46 -4.45 -8.19 27.02
CA ASN A 46 -4.73 -7.97 28.44
C ASN A 46 -6.07 -7.25 28.61
N ALA A 47 -6.77 -7.53 29.71
CA ALA A 47 -8.00 -6.85 30.08
C ALA A 47 -7.73 -5.47 30.70
N PHE A 48 -7.09 -4.58 29.93
CA PHE A 48 -6.84 -3.21 30.37
C PHE A 48 -8.16 -2.49 30.65
N LYS A 49 -8.15 -1.64 31.68
CA LYS A 49 -9.24 -0.74 32.06
C LYS A 49 -8.74 0.70 32.09
N MET A 50 -9.56 1.62 31.59
CA MET A 50 -9.24 3.03 31.36
C MET A 50 -8.01 3.22 30.45
N PHE A 51 -7.81 2.32 29.49
CA PHE A 51 -6.75 2.45 28.50
C PHE A 51 -6.96 3.72 27.66
N GLY A 52 -5.95 4.59 27.61
CA GLY A 52 -6.04 5.89 26.95
C GLY A 52 -6.29 7.06 27.91
N GLN A 53 -6.30 6.84 29.22
CA GLN A 53 -6.46 7.92 30.20
C GLN A 53 -5.30 8.93 30.16
N SER A 54 -4.09 8.44 29.91
CA SER A 54 -2.90 9.25 29.68
C SER A 54 -2.20 8.76 28.42
N VAL A 55 -1.71 9.69 27.62
CA VAL A 55 -0.99 9.41 26.38
C VAL A 55 0.22 10.32 26.29
N SER A 56 1.35 9.76 25.92
CA SER A 56 2.58 10.51 25.64
C SER A 56 3.25 9.92 24.41
N GLY A 57 3.93 10.75 23.63
CA GLY A 57 4.65 10.31 22.43
C GLY A 57 5.84 11.22 22.15
N GLY A 58 6.44 11.07 20.97
CA GLY A 58 7.55 11.92 20.53
C GLY A 58 8.95 11.39 20.87
N ILE A 59 9.04 10.18 21.46
CA ILE A 59 10.30 9.52 21.77
C ILE A 59 10.36 8.19 21.01
N ASP A 60 11.45 7.97 20.27
CA ASP A 60 11.78 6.70 19.61
C ASP A 60 12.47 5.79 20.63
N VAL A 61 11.78 4.75 21.10
CA VAL A 61 12.30 3.85 22.15
C VAL A 61 13.07 2.66 21.61
N ASP A 62 12.84 2.28 20.34
CA ASP A 62 13.47 1.10 19.73
C ASP A 62 14.53 1.45 18.66
N GLY A 63 14.75 2.73 18.40
CA GLY A 63 15.77 3.24 17.50
C GLY A 63 15.43 3.09 16.02
N ASN A 64 14.16 2.83 15.68
CA ASN A 64 13.74 2.63 14.28
C ASN A 64 13.62 3.96 13.48
N GLY A 65 13.77 5.11 14.13
CA GLY A 65 13.70 6.45 13.54
C GLY A 65 12.32 7.08 13.50
N TYR A 66 11.32 6.45 14.12
CA TYR A 66 9.95 6.92 14.24
C TYR A 66 9.57 7.03 15.72
N PRO A 67 8.95 8.15 16.16
CA PRO A 67 8.54 8.30 17.56
C PRO A 67 7.45 7.31 17.96
N ASP A 68 7.59 6.70 19.12
CA ASP A 68 6.66 5.75 19.69
C ASP A 68 5.65 6.43 20.63
N VAL A 69 4.65 5.65 21.07
CA VAL A 69 3.54 6.14 21.90
C VAL A 69 3.43 5.32 23.19
N ALA A 70 3.38 6.00 24.34
CA ALA A 70 3.08 5.41 25.64
C ALA A 70 1.64 5.73 26.05
N VAL A 71 0.92 4.73 26.56
CA VAL A 71 -0.49 4.82 26.95
C VAL A 71 -0.71 4.25 28.34
N GLY A 72 -1.36 5.00 29.21
CA GLY A 72 -1.74 4.54 30.56
C GLY A 72 -3.11 3.86 30.59
N ALA A 73 -3.23 2.86 31.46
CA ALA A 73 -4.46 2.14 31.81
C ALA A 73 -4.54 2.01 33.34
N PHE A 74 -4.83 3.13 34.02
CA PHE A 74 -4.59 3.26 35.45
C PHE A 74 -5.47 2.35 36.33
N LEU A 75 -6.68 1.99 35.90
CA LEU A 75 -7.52 1.03 36.64
C LEU A 75 -7.00 -0.41 36.59
N SER A 76 -5.99 -0.66 35.76
CA SER A 76 -5.28 -1.94 35.70
C SER A 76 -3.85 -1.83 36.23
N ASP A 77 -3.49 -0.72 36.91
CA ASP A 77 -2.13 -0.46 37.41
C ASP A 77 -1.04 -0.67 36.35
N SER A 78 -1.37 -0.33 35.10
CA SER A 78 -0.57 -0.70 33.92
C SER A 78 -0.36 0.46 32.95
N ALA A 79 0.72 0.36 32.18
CA ALA A 79 0.99 1.21 31.03
C ALA A 79 1.56 0.36 29.88
N VAL A 80 1.36 0.83 28.66
CA VAL A 80 1.79 0.15 27.43
C VAL A 80 2.65 1.10 26.60
N VAL A 81 3.74 0.58 26.05
CA VAL A 81 4.50 1.25 24.98
C VAL A 81 4.17 0.60 23.65
N LEU A 82 3.61 1.41 22.74
CA LEU A 82 3.24 1.04 21.39
C LEU A 82 4.35 1.50 20.44
N ARG A 83 5.07 0.54 19.88
CA ARG A 83 6.14 0.81 18.91
C ARG A 83 5.56 1.06 17.53
N THR A 84 6.07 2.08 16.85
CA THR A 84 5.69 2.43 15.49
C THR A 84 6.36 1.51 14.47
N ARG A 85 5.80 1.47 13.26
CA ARG A 85 6.36 0.71 12.14
C ARG A 85 7.02 1.66 11.16
N ALA A 86 8.19 1.29 10.65
CA ALA A 86 8.82 2.03 9.56
C ALA A 86 7.90 2.08 8.33
N VAL A 87 7.72 3.29 7.79
CA VAL A 87 6.87 3.54 6.61
C VAL A 87 7.74 3.71 5.37
N VAL A 88 7.33 3.06 4.28
CA VAL A 88 7.95 3.17 2.96
C VAL A 88 6.97 3.86 2.03
N VAL A 89 7.40 4.95 1.41
CA VAL A 89 6.65 5.65 0.35
C VAL A 89 7.01 5.00 -0.99
N VAL A 90 5.99 4.54 -1.71
CA VAL A 90 6.13 3.90 -3.02
C VAL A 90 5.58 4.83 -4.08
N GLU A 91 6.43 5.29 -4.99
CA GLU A 91 6.01 5.98 -6.20
C GLU A 91 5.92 4.97 -7.33
N ALA A 92 4.72 4.80 -7.89
CA ALA A 92 4.46 3.86 -8.99
C ALA A 92 4.12 4.64 -10.26
N THR A 93 4.79 4.31 -11.37
CA THR A 93 4.54 4.88 -12.69
C THR A 93 4.25 3.78 -13.70
N ILE A 94 3.21 3.97 -14.51
CA ILE A 94 2.90 3.08 -15.64
C ILE A 94 3.27 3.81 -16.93
N LEU A 95 4.19 3.22 -17.69
CA LEU A 95 4.63 3.71 -19.00
C LEU A 95 3.94 2.90 -20.09
N LEU A 96 3.17 3.59 -20.92
CA LEU A 96 2.45 3.06 -22.07
C LEU A 96 2.93 3.76 -23.34
N PRO A 97 2.85 3.10 -24.52
CA PRO A 97 3.02 3.80 -25.78
C PRO A 97 1.91 4.87 -25.95
N PRO A 98 2.19 5.98 -26.65
CA PRO A 98 1.24 7.09 -26.80
C PRO A 98 0.00 6.71 -27.62
N SER A 99 0.11 5.69 -28.47
CA SER A 99 -0.99 5.17 -29.28
C SER A 99 -0.75 3.69 -29.63
N VAL A 100 -1.82 3.03 -30.09
CA VAL A 100 -1.76 1.63 -30.56
C VAL A 100 -1.99 1.62 -32.06
N ASN A 101 -0.97 1.22 -32.82
CA ASN A 101 -1.08 1.05 -34.26
C ASN A 101 -1.53 -0.38 -34.60
N ARG A 102 -2.79 -0.55 -35.07
CA ARG A 102 -3.39 -1.85 -35.38
C ARG A 102 -2.76 -2.56 -36.58
N THR A 103 -2.00 -1.87 -37.44
CA THR A 103 -1.28 -2.51 -38.55
C THR A 103 0.10 -3.02 -38.14
N HIS A 104 0.58 -2.62 -36.95
CA HIS A 104 1.91 -2.92 -36.46
C HIS A 104 1.93 -4.21 -35.63
N ALA A 105 1.78 -5.35 -36.33
CA ALA A 105 1.72 -6.69 -35.74
C ALA A 105 3.13 -7.32 -35.58
N LEU A 106 4.02 -6.67 -34.84
CA LEU A 106 5.40 -7.14 -34.62
C LEU A 106 5.55 -8.19 -33.52
N CYS A 107 4.52 -8.42 -32.70
CA CYS A 107 4.55 -9.50 -31.73
C CYS A 107 4.13 -10.83 -32.37
N THR A 108 4.48 -11.93 -31.73
CA THR A 108 4.04 -13.27 -32.12
C THR A 108 3.17 -13.85 -31.03
N GLU A 109 1.96 -14.29 -31.41
CA GLU A 109 1.01 -14.97 -30.54
C GLU A 109 0.65 -16.30 -31.21
N ASN A 110 0.98 -17.43 -30.56
CA ASN A 110 0.74 -18.78 -31.08
C ASN A 110 1.25 -18.97 -32.53
N GLY A 111 2.42 -18.41 -32.84
CA GLY A 111 3.04 -18.48 -34.17
C GLY A 111 2.45 -17.53 -35.23
N GLN A 112 1.45 -16.72 -34.87
CA GLN A 112 0.81 -15.78 -35.79
C GLN A 112 1.19 -14.33 -35.42
N PRO A 113 1.35 -13.43 -36.41
CA PRO A 113 1.56 -12.01 -36.15
C PRO A 113 0.42 -11.42 -35.33
N ALA A 114 0.76 -10.66 -34.29
CA ALA A 114 -0.19 -10.05 -33.37
C ALA A 114 0.21 -8.62 -33.00
N VAL A 115 -0.80 -7.78 -32.77
CA VAL A 115 -0.63 -6.42 -32.26
C VAL A 115 -0.50 -6.51 -30.74
N CYS A 116 0.55 -5.87 -30.21
CA CYS A 116 0.82 -5.83 -28.78
C CYS A 116 1.29 -4.43 -28.37
N LEU A 117 1.18 -4.14 -27.07
CA LEU A 117 1.73 -2.94 -26.45
C LEU A 117 2.67 -3.34 -25.31
N LYS A 118 3.78 -2.62 -25.20
CA LYS A 118 4.71 -2.73 -24.07
C LYS A 118 4.18 -1.87 -22.93
N THR A 119 3.75 -2.51 -21.85
CA THR A 119 3.36 -1.85 -20.60
C THR A 119 4.49 -2.01 -19.60
N SER A 120 5.19 -0.92 -19.28
CA SER A 120 6.20 -0.97 -18.22
C SER A 120 5.64 -0.39 -16.93
N VAL A 121 5.76 -1.14 -15.84
CA VAL A 121 5.50 -0.63 -14.49
C VAL A 121 6.82 -0.37 -13.80
N CYS A 122 6.96 0.82 -13.24
CA CYS A 122 8.15 1.29 -12.56
C CYS A 122 7.81 1.65 -11.12
N PHE A 123 8.65 1.23 -10.19
CA PHE A 123 8.50 1.51 -8.76
C PHE A 123 9.76 2.17 -8.22
N GLN A 124 9.58 3.27 -7.51
CA GLN A 124 10.64 3.97 -6.78
C GLN A 124 10.26 4.06 -5.30
N LEU A 125 11.22 3.70 -4.43
CA LEU A 125 11.00 3.63 -2.99
C LEU A 125 11.73 4.73 -2.23
N HIS A 126 10.99 5.39 -1.33
CA HIS A 126 11.49 6.39 -0.41
C HIS A 126 11.23 5.94 1.04
N ALA A 127 12.29 5.73 1.81
CA ALA A 127 12.20 5.25 3.20
C ALA A 127 13.26 5.93 4.05
N LYS A 128 12.94 6.27 5.30
CA LYS A 128 13.85 6.96 6.24
C LYS A 128 14.91 6.02 6.81
N ARG A 129 14.48 4.87 7.32
CA ARG A 129 15.34 3.84 7.94
C ARG A 129 14.86 2.44 7.58
N VAL A 130 14.92 2.11 6.29
CA VAL A 130 14.74 0.73 5.83
C VAL A 130 15.95 0.32 5.02
N SER A 131 16.68 -0.67 5.53
CA SER A 131 17.82 -1.29 4.85
C SER A 131 17.40 -2.59 4.18
N GLY A 132 17.96 -2.86 3.00
CA GLY A 132 17.74 -4.10 2.27
C GLY A 132 16.79 -3.96 1.08
N LEU A 133 16.42 -5.11 0.52
CA LEU A 133 15.48 -5.20 -0.60
C LEU A 133 14.06 -5.32 -0.05
N ILE A 134 13.15 -4.57 -0.64
CA ILE A 134 11.70 -4.66 -0.41
C ILE A 134 11.08 -5.29 -1.65
N GLU A 135 10.28 -6.33 -1.42
CA GLU A 135 9.48 -6.96 -2.47
C GLU A 135 8.13 -6.27 -2.57
N ILE A 136 7.81 -5.78 -3.77
CA ILE A 136 6.51 -5.20 -4.10
C ILE A 136 5.78 -6.21 -4.97
N LEU A 137 4.61 -6.65 -4.51
CA LEU A 137 3.67 -7.45 -5.28
C LEU A 137 2.70 -6.50 -5.99
N TYR A 138 2.42 -6.75 -7.26
CA TYR A 138 1.50 -5.92 -8.03
C TYR A 138 0.65 -6.74 -9.00
N ASN A 139 -0.51 -6.18 -9.33
CA ASN A 139 -1.39 -6.64 -10.39
C ASN A 139 -1.58 -5.53 -11.43
N LEU A 140 -1.75 -5.95 -12.67
CA LEU A 140 -2.05 -5.07 -13.80
C LEU A 140 -3.27 -5.62 -14.51
N THR A 141 -4.29 -4.79 -14.66
CA THR A 141 -5.53 -5.16 -15.36
C THR A 141 -5.69 -4.25 -16.57
N ALA A 142 -5.86 -4.84 -17.74
CA ALA A 142 -6.16 -4.15 -18.97
C ALA A 142 -7.68 -3.96 -19.14
N ASP A 143 -8.06 -2.90 -19.87
CA ASP A 143 -9.44 -2.61 -20.23
C ASP A 143 -10.41 -2.57 -19.03
N VAL A 144 -9.98 -1.98 -17.91
CA VAL A 144 -10.74 -1.93 -16.63
C VAL A 144 -12.15 -1.35 -16.79
N LYS A 145 -12.37 -0.47 -17.79
CA LYS A 145 -13.66 0.16 -18.10
C LYS A 145 -14.37 -0.45 -19.31
N HIS A 146 -14.12 -1.73 -19.62
CA HIS A 146 -14.85 -2.43 -20.68
C HIS A 146 -16.34 -2.55 -20.34
N ILE A 147 -17.17 -2.73 -21.38
CA ILE A 147 -18.61 -2.95 -21.21
C ILE A 147 -18.82 -4.32 -20.58
N GLU A 148 -19.56 -4.36 -19.48
CA GLU A 148 -19.90 -5.61 -18.79
C GLU A 148 -20.62 -6.58 -19.73
N GLY A 149 -20.14 -7.82 -19.80
CA GLY A 149 -20.61 -8.83 -20.74
C GLY A 149 -19.83 -8.90 -22.07
N LEU A 150 -18.99 -7.92 -22.39
CA LEU A 150 -18.02 -8.02 -23.48
C LEU A 150 -16.65 -8.48 -22.95
N GLN A 151 -15.89 -9.17 -23.78
CA GLN A 151 -14.53 -9.55 -23.43
C GLN A 151 -13.58 -8.35 -23.52
N SER A 152 -12.60 -8.29 -22.62
CA SER A 152 -11.53 -7.29 -22.67
C SER A 152 -10.81 -7.32 -24.02
N ARG A 153 -10.58 -6.13 -24.60
CA ARG A 153 -9.86 -5.94 -25.86
C ARG A 153 -8.38 -6.28 -25.76
N PHE A 154 -7.83 -6.27 -24.55
CA PHE A 154 -6.45 -6.61 -24.28
C PHE A 154 -6.33 -7.77 -23.30
N PHE A 155 -5.31 -8.60 -23.50
CA PHE A 155 -4.97 -9.68 -22.60
C PHE A 155 -3.47 -9.79 -22.44
N PHE A 156 -3.04 -10.40 -21.34
CA PHE A 156 -1.66 -10.77 -21.08
C PHE A 156 -1.51 -12.27 -21.28
N ASN A 157 -0.30 -12.68 -21.66
CA ASN A 157 0.07 -14.09 -21.67
C ASN A 157 0.71 -14.43 -20.32
N THR A 158 -0.03 -15.13 -19.45
CA THR A 158 0.46 -15.61 -18.16
C THR A 158 0.73 -17.10 -18.23
N ASN A 159 1.99 -17.51 -17.99
CA ASN A 159 2.41 -18.92 -17.90
C ASN A 159 2.01 -19.81 -19.10
N GLY A 160 1.88 -19.25 -20.31
CA GLY A 160 1.82 -19.99 -21.56
C GLY A 160 0.49 -20.64 -21.94
N THR A 161 -0.54 -20.60 -21.07
CA THR A 161 -1.86 -21.22 -21.40
C THR A 161 -3.07 -20.39 -21.00
N GLU A 162 -2.96 -19.45 -20.06
CA GLU A 162 -4.12 -18.67 -19.60
C GLU A 162 -4.10 -17.26 -20.18
N LEU A 163 -5.10 -16.99 -21.02
CA LEU A 163 -5.40 -15.66 -21.54
C LEU A 163 -6.22 -14.91 -20.48
N SER A 164 -5.61 -13.92 -19.84
CA SER A 164 -6.27 -13.11 -18.82
C SER A 164 -6.19 -11.63 -19.18
N ASN A 165 -7.21 -10.86 -18.83
CA ASN A 165 -7.13 -9.40 -18.89
C ASN A 165 -6.26 -8.83 -17.75
N ALA A 166 -5.76 -9.67 -16.84
CA ALA A 166 -4.89 -9.29 -15.76
C ALA A 166 -3.60 -10.13 -15.75
N THR A 167 -2.50 -9.50 -15.32
CA THR A 167 -1.23 -10.16 -15.00
C THR A 167 -0.77 -9.69 -13.63
N ALA A 168 0.04 -10.51 -12.95
CA ALA A 168 0.65 -10.16 -11.68
C ALA A 168 2.16 -10.33 -11.76
N GLY A 169 2.88 -9.63 -10.89
CA GLY A 169 4.32 -9.76 -10.79
C GLY A 169 4.83 -9.36 -9.41
N SER A 170 6.12 -9.61 -9.21
CA SER A 170 6.85 -9.07 -8.08
C SER A 170 8.13 -8.41 -8.53
N ILE A 171 8.56 -7.41 -7.78
CA ILE A 171 9.80 -6.69 -8.03
C ILE A 171 10.49 -6.46 -6.70
N LYS A 172 11.80 -6.73 -6.65
CA LYS A 172 12.64 -6.43 -5.49
C LYS A 172 13.40 -5.15 -5.78
N THR A 173 13.19 -4.13 -4.99
CA THR A 173 13.86 -2.83 -5.14
C THR A 173 14.35 -2.32 -3.79
N ARG A 174 15.16 -1.27 -3.79
CA ARG A 174 15.76 -0.64 -2.61
C ARG A 174 15.49 0.85 -2.60
N HIS A 175 15.69 1.47 -1.44
CA HIS A 175 15.55 2.93 -1.29
C HIS A 175 16.38 3.69 -2.35
N GLY A 176 15.76 4.69 -2.98
CA GLY A 176 16.40 5.58 -3.96
C GLY A 176 16.65 4.96 -5.33
N HIS A 177 16.18 3.73 -5.57
CA HIS A 177 16.33 3.05 -6.86
C HIS A 177 14.97 2.84 -7.52
N MET A 178 14.85 3.29 -8.77
CA MET A 178 13.71 2.98 -9.62
C MET A 178 13.97 1.65 -10.34
N THR A 179 13.06 0.69 -10.17
CA THR A 179 13.11 -0.59 -10.86
C THR A 179 11.85 -0.77 -11.69
N CYS A 180 11.98 -1.23 -12.93
CA CYS A 180 10.87 -1.41 -13.86
C CYS A 180 10.76 -2.85 -14.35
N VAL A 181 9.52 -3.29 -14.63
CA VAL A 181 9.23 -4.55 -15.31
C VAL A 181 8.29 -4.28 -16.47
N THR A 182 8.61 -4.84 -17.64
CA THR A 182 7.79 -4.70 -18.85
C THR A 182 6.94 -5.94 -19.07
N HIS A 183 5.65 -5.73 -19.28
CA HIS A 183 4.66 -6.72 -19.69
C HIS A 183 4.22 -6.45 -21.12
N LEU A 184 3.94 -7.51 -21.88
CA LEU A 184 3.31 -7.40 -23.20
C LEU A 184 1.81 -7.66 -23.05
N ALA A 185 1.01 -6.64 -23.38
CA ALA A 185 -0.43 -6.79 -23.55
C ALA A 185 -0.75 -6.94 -25.04
N PHE A 186 -1.49 -7.96 -25.40
CA PHE A 186 -1.87 -8.29 -26.77
C PHE A 186 -3.29 -7.82 -27.04
N LEU A 187 -3.52 -7.29 -28.24
CA LEU A 187 -4.84 -6.91 -28.72
C LEU A 187 -5.58 -8.17 -29.19
N ARG A 188 -6.81 -8.36 -28.72
CA ARG A 188 -7.69 -9.44 -29.18
C ARG A 188 -8.02 -9.28 -30.67
N ARG A 189 -8.13 -10.40 -31.39
CA ARG A 189 -8.36 -10.40 -32.86
C ARG A 189 -9.83 -10.23 -33.23
N ASP A 190 -10.72 -10.66 -32.35
CA ASP A 190 -12.19 -10.71 -32.45
C ASP A 190 -12.87 -9.43 -31.93
N ILE A 191 -12.21 -8.27 -32.06
CA ILE A 191 -12.79 -6.95 -31.76
C ILE A 191 -13.54 -6.41 -32.97
#